data_AF-K1TED3-F1
#
_entry.id   AF-K1TED3-F1
#
_cell.length_a   1.000
_cell.length_b   1.000
_cell.length_c   1.000
_cell.angle_alpha   90.00
_cell.angle_beta   90.00
_cell.angle_gamma   90.00
#
_symmetry.space_group_name_H-M   'P 1'
#
loop_
_entity.id
_entity.type
_entity.pdbx_description
1 polymer ?
#
loop_
_entity_poly.entity_id
_entity_poly.type
_entity_poly.pdbx_seq_one_letter_code
_entity_poly.pdbx_strand_id
1 'polypeptide(L)'
;MNNSRYFSSTPPVVLNLIIINALMLLATELLPVGNRIVGALALFNVESPLFHSYQLVTYMFLHGGFSHLFFNMFALWMFGRTLEYELGSKRFLTYYMVCGVGAGVLQLLVGWLEY
;
A
#
# COMPACT_ATOMS: atom_id res chain seq x y z
N MET A 1 15.90 -19.06 -22.03
CA MET A 1 15.02 -18.47 -21.00
C MET A 1 13.59 -18.57 -21.51
N ASN A 2 12.67 -19.21 -20.78
CA ASN A 2 11.28 -19.38 -21.23
C ASN A 2 10.50 -18.07 -21.00
N ASN A 3 10.37 -17.27 -22.06
CA ASN A 3 9.63 -16.01 -22.08
C ASN A 3 8.11 -16.14 -21.81
N SER A 4 7.59 -17.35 -21.68
CA SER A 4 6.16 -17.61 -21.46
C SER A 4 5.66 -17.17 -20.08
N ARG A 5 6.53 -17.05 -19.05
CA ARG A 5 6.13 -16.65 -17.70
C ARG A 5 5.90 -15.15 -17.53
N TYR A 6 6.56 -14.31 -18.33
CA TYR A 6 6.40 -12.84 -18.27
C TYR A 6 4.99 -12.40 -18.72
N PHE A 7 4.32 -13.22 -19.54
CA PHE A 7 3.05 -12.89 -20.19
C PHE A 7 1.85 -13.74 -19.74
N SER A 8 2.03 -14.78 -18.91
CA SER A 8 0.95 -15.76 -18.64
C SER A 8 0.16 -15.54 -17.35
N SER A 9 0.70 -14.87 -16.33
CA SER A 9 -0.05 -14.57 -15.10
C SER A 9 0.57 -13.45 -14.27
N THR A 10 -0.25 -12.58 -13.69
CA THR A 10 0.23 -11.60 -12.69
C THR A 10 0.93 -12.35 -11.54
N PRO A 11 2.16 -11.96 -11.15
CA PRO A 11 2.87 -12.49 -9.99
C PRO A 11 2.03 -12.46 -8.72
N PRO A 12 2.24 -13.43 -7.80
CA PRO A 12 1.34 -13.62 -6.66
C PRO A 12 1.34 -12.45 -5.68
N VAL A 13 2.48 -11.81 -5.39
CA VAL A 13 2.50 -10.73 -4.38
C VAL A 13 1.83 -9.48 -4.94
N VAL A 14 2.12 -9.09 -6.18
CA VAL A 14 1.41 -7.98 -6.85
C VAL A 14 -0.10 -8.23 -6.85
N LEU A 15 -0.54 -9.43 -7.25
CA LEU A 15 -1.97 -9.75 -7.27
C LEU A 15 -2.59 -9.65 -5.87
N ASN A 16 -1.94 -10.22 -4.86
CA ASN A 16 -2.43 -10.16 -3.48
C ASN A 16 -2.53 -8.73 -2.95
N LEU A 17 -1.53 -7.89 -3.25
CA LEU A 17 -1.57 -6.47 -2.87
C LEU A 17 -2.73 -5.74 -3.55
N ILE A 18 -2.98 -6.00 -4.84
CA ILE A 18 -4.13 -5.42 -5.55
C ILE A 18 -5.45 -5.85 -4.91
N ILE A 19 -5.60 -7.15 -4.62
CA ILE A 19 -6.81 -7.69 -3.99
C ILE A 19 -7.02 -7.07 -2.60
N ILE A 20 -5.99 -7.02 -1.76
CA ILE A 20 -6.09 -6.45 -0.40
C ILE A 20 -6.49 -4.98 -0.45
N ASN A 21 -5.89 -4.19 -1.34
CA ASN A 21 -6.21 -2.77 -1.47
C ASN A 21 -7.62 -2.52 -2.03
N ALA A 22 -8.08 -3.35 -2.97
CA ALA A 22 -9.45 -3.30 -3.46
C ALA A 22 -10.45 -3.65 -2.37
N LEU A 23 -10.19 -4.72 -1.60
CA LEU A 23 -11.04 -5.11 -0.47
C LEU A 23 -11.05 -4.04 0.62
N MET A 24 -9.92 -3.39 0.90
CA MET A 24 -9.84 -2.30 1.86
C MET A 24 -10.71 -1.12 1.42
N LEU A 25 -10.62 -0.68 0.16
CA LEU A 25 -11.48 0.39 -0.34
C LEU A 25 -12.97 0.01 -0.28
N LEU A 26 -13.32 -1.21 -0.68
CA LEU A 26 -14.71 -1.69 -0.56
C LEU A 26 -15.17 -1.69 0.90
N ALA A 27 -14.31 -2.08 1.84
CA ALA A 27 -14.63 -2.06 3.27
C ALA A 27 -14.82 -0.62 3.78
N THR A 28 -13.99 0.33 3.36
CA THR A 28 -14.10 1.73 3.79
C THR A 28 -15.28 2.46 3.16
N GLU A 29 -15.69 2.11 1.94
CA GLU A 29 -16.77 2.79 1.22
C GLU A 29 -18.15 2.15 1.47
N LEU A 30 -18.22 0.81 1.62
CA LEU A 30 -19.50 0.09 1.68
C LEU A 30 -19.94 -0.25 3.12
N LEU A 31 -19.02 -0.39 4.07
CA LEU A 31 -19.38 -0.74 5.43
C LEU A 31 -19.78 0.51 6.24
N PRO A 32 -20.80 0.45 7.11
CA PRO A 32 -21.18 1.55 7.99
C PRO A 32 -20.07 2.01 8.95
N VAL A 33 -19.04 1.17 9.13
CA VAL A 33 -17.87 1.44 9.98
C VAL A 33 -16.68 2.00 9.20
N GLY A 34 -16.83 2.33 7.92
CA GLY A 34 -15.73 2.77 7.05
C GLY A 34 -14.90 3.92 7.62
N ASN A 35 -15.55 4.97 8.14
CA ASN A 35 -14.86 6.10 8.78
C ASN A 35 -14.06 5.68 10.02
N ARG A 36 -14.52 4.67 10.77
CA ARG A 36 -13.77 4.12 11.92
C ARG A 36 -12.56 3.31 11.46
N ILE A 37 -12.68 2.58 10.35
CA ILE A 37 -11.55 1.86 9.74
C ILE A 37 -10.48 2.86 9.30
N VAL A 38 -10.87 3.90 8.56
CA VAL A 38 -9.94 4.96 8.13
C VAL A 38 -9.30 5.63 9.34
N GLY A 39 -10.09 6.05 10.33
CA GLY A 39 -9.58 6.71 11.53
C GLY A 39 -8.66 5.83 12.39
N ALA A 40 -8.80 4.50 12.34
CA ALA A 40 -7.89 3.59 13.04
C ALA A 40 -6.58 3.38 12.26
N LEU A 41 -6.66 3.25 10.93
CA LEU A 41 -5.54 2.79 10.10
C LEU A 41 -4.73 3.92 9.43
N ALA A 42 -5.24 5.16 9.43
CA ALA A 42 -4.56 6.32 8.87
C ALA A 42 -3.33 6.70 9.67
N LEU A 43 -2.32 7.24 8.99
CA LEU A 43 -1.09 7.72 9.61
C LEU A 43 -1.31 9.12 10.16
N PHE A 44 -1.39 9.24 11.49
CA PHE A 44 -1.42 10.53 12.18
C PHE A 44 0.01 11.03 12.45
N ASN A 45 0.18 12.35 12.62
CA ASN A 45 1.45 12.92 13.07
C ASN A 45 1.82 12.39 14.46
N VAL A 46 3.13 12.32 14.73
CA VAL A 46 3.68 11.71 15.97
C VAL A 46 3.14 12.36 17.25
N GLU A 47 2.80 13.65 17.21
CA GLU A 47 2.28 14.40 18.35
C GLU A 47 0.78 14.15 18.61
N SER A 48 0.07 13.54 17.66
CA SER A 48 -1.34 13.25 17.79
C SER A 48 -1.58 12.18 18.86
N PRO A 49 -2.58 12.35 19.75
CA PRO A 49 -2.98 11.29 20.68
C PRO A 49 -3.58 10.06 19.96
N LEU A 50 -3.87 10.17 18.67
CA LEU A 50 -4.36 9.08 17.82
C LEU A 50 -3.23 8.33 17.10
N PHE A 51 -1.97 8.74 17.29
CA PHE A 51 -0.84 8.09 16.66
C PHE A 51 -0.57 6.72 17.28
N HIS A 52 -0.35 5.74 16.39
CA HIS A 52 0.08 4.41 16.77
C HIS A 52 1.12 3.88 15.79
N SER A 53 2.11 3.13 16.29
CA SER A 53 3.24 2.65 15.46
C SER A 53 2.83 1.72 14.31
N TYR A 54 1.74 0.97 14.44
CA TYR A 54 1.22 0.12 13.36
C TYR A 54 0.76 0.94 12.14
N GLN A 55 0.47 2.23 12.32
CA GLN A 55 0.04 3.11 11.25
C GLN A 55 1.11 3.32 10.18
N LEU A 56 2.39 3.10 10.49
CA LEU A 56 3.49 3.09 9.52
C LEU A 56 3.35 2.01 8.44
N VAL A 57 2.50 1.01 8.67
CA VAL A 57 2.20 -0.05 7.70
C VAL A 57 0.76 0.04 7.23
N THR A 58 -0.21 0.24 8.13
CA THR A 58 -1.63 0.14 7.77
C THR A 58 -2.08 1.24 6.82
N TYR A 59 -1.46 2.42 6.88
CA TYR A 59 -1.79 3.53 5.99
C TYR A 59 -1.53 3.20 4.52
N MET A 60 -0.58 2.29 4.23
CA MET A 60 -0.23 1.88 2.87
C MET A 60 -1.40 1.23 2.13
N PHE A 61 -2.43 0.79 2.85
CA PHE A 61 -3.60 0.10 2.29
C PHE A 61 -4.85 0.98 2.16
N LEU A 62 -4.82 2.19 2.74
CA LEU A 62 -5.95 3.12 2.69
C LEU A 62 -5.91 3.97 1.41
N HIS A 63 -7.07 4.12 0.78
CA HIS A 63 -7.21 4.91 -0.44
C HIS A 63 -8.44 5.83 -0.34
N GLY A 64 -8.26 7.13 -0.58
CA GLY A 64 -9.32 8.14 -0.58
C GLY A 64 -10.26 8.12 -1.81
N GLY A 65 -10.63 6.93 -2.30
CA GLY A 65 -11.59 6.77 -3.40
C GLY A 65 -11.07 5.97 -4.60
N PHE A 66 -11.99 5.68 -5.52
CA PHE A 66 -11.75 4.78 -6.66
C PHE A 66 -10.60 5.23 -7.57
N SER A 67 -10.57 6.50 -8.00
CA SER A 67 -9.54 6.99 -8.91
C SER A 67 -8.14 6.86 -8.31
N HIS A 68 -8.00 7.18 -7.01
CA HIS A 68 -6.73 7.05 -6.31
C HIS A 68 -6.27 5.59 -6.23
N LEU A 69 -7.17 4.66 -5.90
CA LEU A 69 -6.88 3.22 -5.93
C LEU A 69 -6.51 2.75 -7.33
N PHE A 70 -7.29 3.12 -8.35
CA PHE A 70 -7.08 2.67 -9.72
C PHE A 70 -5.67 3.02 -10.23
N PHE A 71 -5.24 4.28 -10.08
CA PHE A 71 -3.92 4.68 -10.57
C PHE A 71 -2.78 4.06 -9.76
N ASN A 72 -2.94 3.89 -8.44
CA ASN A 72 -1.93 3.18 -7.63
C ASN A 72 -1.81 1.71 -8.03
N MET A 73 -2.93 1.02 -8.19
CA MET A 73 -2.92 -0.40 -8.56
C MET A 73 -2.48 -0.59 -10.01
N PHE A 74 -2.78 0.36 -10.90
CA PHE A 74 -2.26 0.37 -12.26
C PHE A 74 -0.73 0.52 -12.26
N ALA A 75 -0.17 1.45 -11.48
CA ALA A 75 1.28 1.60 -11.34
C ALA A 75 1.93 0.37 -10.70
N LEU A 76 1.32 -0.18 -9.63
CA LEU A 76 1.78 -1.40 -8.97
C LEU A 76 1.76 -2.60 -9.93
N TRP A 77 0.73 -2.72 -10.77
CA TRP A 77 0.67 -3.76 -11.78
C TRP A 77 1.68 -3.53 -12.91
N MET A 78 1.85 -2.30 -13.39
CA MET A 78 2.83 -2.01 -14.45
C MET A 78 4.27 -2.25 -14.00
N PHE A 79 4.68 -1.67 -12.88
CA PHE A 79 6.07 -1.70 -12.41
C PHE A 79 6.35 -2.85 -11.43
N GLY A 80 5.42 -3.11 -10.52
CA GLY A 80 5.59 -4.14 -9.50
C GLY A 80 5.71 -5.54 -10.08
N ARG A 81 5.04 -5.84 -11.20
CA ARG A 81 5.18 -7.16 -11.86
C ARG A 81 6.59 -7.40 -12.36
N THR A 82 7.15 -6.44 -13.09
CA THR A 82 8.54 -6.49 -13.56
C THR A 82 9.48 -6.66 -12.37
N LEU A 83 9.31 -5.86 -11.32
CA LEU A 83 10.13 -5.99 -10.10
C LEU A 83 9.98 -7.36 -9.42
N GLU A 84 8.77 -7.91 -9.31
CA GLU A 84 8.55 -9.23 -8.71
C GLU A 84 9.16 -10.37 -9.52
N TYR A 85 9.11 -10.31 -10.86
CA TYR A 85 9.78 -11.31 -11.70
C TYR A 85 11.30 -11.26 -11.56
N GLU A 86 11.90 -10.07 -11.52
CA GLU A 86 13.35 -9.92 -11.43
C GLU A 86 13.88 -10.21 -10.02
N LEU A 87 13.19 -9.76 -8.97
CA LEU A 87 13.63 -9.92 -7.58
C LEU A 87 13.16 -11.23 -6.94
N GLY A 88 12.05 -11.79 -7.43
CA GLY A 88 11.30 -12.85 -6.76
C GLY A 88 10.40 -12.32 -5.64
N SER A 89 9.30 -13.05 -5.38
CA SER A 89 8.20 -12.64 -4.48
C SER A 89 8.65 -12.16 -3.09
N LYS A 90 9.57 -12.89 -2.43
CA LYS A 90 10.03 -12.53 -1.08
C LYS A 90 10.77 -11.19 -1.07
N ARG A 91 11.70 -10.99 -2.02
CA ARG A 91 12.51 -9.76 -2.08
C ARG A 91 11.67 -8.58 -2.54
N PHE A 92 10.75 -8.80 -3.48
CA PHE A 92 9.78 -7.79 -3.88
C PHE A 92 8.89 -7.34 -2.71
N LEU A 93 8.35 -8.28 -1.92
CA LEU A 93 7.56 -7.92 -0.74
C LEU A 93 8.38 -7.12 0.27
N THR A 94 9.62 -7.54 0.56
CA THR A 94 10.50 -6.76 1.43
C THR A 94 10.77 -5.36 0.88
N TYR A 95 11.05 -5.24 -0.42
CA TYR A 95 11.23 -3.96 -1.09
C TYR A 95 9.99 -3.06 -0.95
N TYR A 96 8.81 -3.60 -1.26
CA TYR A 96 7.53 -2.89 -1.13
C TYR A 96 7.30 -2.38 0.31
N MET A 97 7.54 -3.22 1.31
CA MET A 97 7.37 -2.84 2.73
C MET A 97 8.39 -1.80 3.19
N VAL A 98 9.65 -1.92 2.78
CA VAL A 98 10.70 -0.94 3.13
C VAL A 98 10.40 0.42 2.50
N CYS A 99 10.00 0.45 1.23
CA CYS A 99 9.61 1.69 0.56
C CYS A 99 8.39 2.34 1.21
N GLY A 100 7.36 1.54 1.54
CA GLY A 100 6.15 2.03 2.20
C GLY A 100 6.44 2.60 3.58
N VAL A 101 7.08 1.83 4.47
CA VAL A 101 7.45 2.32 5.81
C VAL A 101 8.39 3.52 5.71
N GLY A 102 9.35 3.50 4.79
CA GLY A 102 10.27 4.62 4.55
C GLY A 102 9.55 5.90 4.12
N ALA A 103 8.56 5.80 3.22
CA ALA A 103 7.72 6.93 2.85
C ALA A 103 6.91 7.46 4.04
N GLY A 104 6.36 6.59 4.88
CA GLY A 104 5.64 6.99 6.10
C GLY A 104 6.54 7.71 7.11
N VAL A 105 7.75 7.20 7.34
CA VAL A 105 8.74 7.86 8.21
C VAL A 105 9.14 9.23 7.66
N LEU A 106 9.40 9.35 6.37
CA LEU A 106 9.71 10.64 5.74
C LEU A 106 8.54 11.62 5.83
N GLN A 107 7.30 11.16 5.61
CA GLN A 107 6.09 11.96 5.78
C GLN A 107 5.99 12.52 7.20
N LEU A 108 6.21 11.68 8.22
CA LEU A 108 6.18 12.10 9.62
C LEU A 108 7.31 13.07 9.95
N LEU A 109 8.52 12.84 9.43
CA LEU A 109 9.66 13.72 9.65
C LEU A 109 9.42 15.11 9.06
N VAL A 110 8.95 15.18 7.81
CA VAL A 110 8.63 16.47 7.17
C VAL A 110 7.48 17.15 7.92
N GLY A 111 6.43 16.42 8.25
CA GLY A 111 5.31 16.93 9.05
C GLY A 111 5.71 17.40 10.45
N TRP A 112 6.80 16.87 11.02
CA TRP A 112 7.34 17.35 12.30
C TRP A 112 8.24 18.58 12.14
N LEU A 113 8.90 18.76 10.99
CA LEU A 113 9.77 19.93 10.74
C LEU A 113 8.97 21.18 10.34
N GLU A 114 7.78 21.00 9.77
CA GLU A 114 6.92 22.10 9.28
C GLU A 114 6.00 22.72 10.35
N TYR A 115 5.90 22.10 11.53
CA TYR A 115 5.04 22.53 12.65
C TYR A 115 5.86 22.69 13.94
#